data_AF-A0A0F9B3G0-F1
#
_entry.id   AF-A0A0F9B3G0-F1
#
_cell.length_a   1.000
_cell.length_b   1.000
_cell.length_c   1.000
_cell.angle_alpha   90.00
_cell.angle_beta   90.00
_cell.angle_gamma   90.00
#
_symmetry.space_group_name_H-M   'P 1'
#
loop_
_entity.id
_entity.type
_entity.pdbx_description
1 polymer ?
#
loop_
_entity_poly.entity_id
_entity_poly.type
_entity_poly.pdbx_seq_one_letter_code
_entity_poly.pdbx_strand_id
1 'polypeptide(L)'
;LDAEKWLFDYSEVPRVIDWSRQSPLGAPFITFTYKALPVIAESIVTAPWRMGGILATLYWINKKAADQLGLSERQREEIEKVLPERMKGGFAGTPKFLMLPFRDKYGQVQYLDLTYILPWGDIGEAGGLGRDIVEKIPGLRSVAGLTRQVPGLGSPLVQTLAEIGLNKSSFTGREIYHPWESKAEISKKISLYLWRQDAPSLAPGGYGETRLRKAITQEPDYMGRTSSLPTAAASSLLGLKTTPIDPRVQRIYRHAEKQREIRDIEMQIGRVRRNRGLKGPEKAREIRRLRRLQLEIRRGG
;
A
#
# COMPACT_ATOMS: atom_id res chain seq x y z
N LEU A 1 16.14 28.03 -19.70
CA LEU A 1 14.70 27.73 -19.80
C LEU A 1 14.41 26.22 -19.79
N ASP A 2 14.92 25.40 -20.73
CA ASP A 2 14.64 23.95 -20.69
C ASP A 2 15.40 23.17 -19.59
N ALA A 3 16.61 23.60 -19.20
CA ALA A 3 17.38 22.89 -18.17
C ALA A 3 16.72 22.94 -16.77
N GLU A 4 16.09 24.07 -16.41
CA GLU A 4 15.39 24.26 -15.13
C GLU A 4 14.16 23.35 -15.01
N LYS A 5 13.50 23.05 -16.14
CA LYS A 5 12.35 22.13 -16.20
C LYS A 5 12.73 20.71 -15.78
N TRP A 6 13.93 20.25 -16.13
CA TRP A 6 14.39 18.88 -15.86
C TRP A 6 15.19 18.75 -14.56
N LEU A 7 15.89 19.81 -14.13
CA LEU A 7 16.68 19.82 -12.89
C LEU A 7 15.85 20.18 -11.64
N PHE A 8 14.59 20.59 -11.81
CA PHE A 8 13.67 21.01 -10.75
C PHE A 8 14.33 21.99 -9.76
N ASP A 9 14.31 23.30 -10.04
CA ASP A 9 14.82 24.26 -9.06
C ASP A 9 13.93 24.28 -7.79
N TYR A 10 14.35 23.69 -6.68
CA TYR A 10 13.54 23.63 -5.46
C TYR A 10 13.41 24.98 -4.74
N SER A 11 14.13 26.02 -5.14
CA SER A 11 13.98 27.37 -4.58
C SER A 11 12.74 28.09 -5.12
N GLU A 12 12.32 27.76 -6.34
CA GLU A 12 11.22 28.43 -7.02
C GLU A 12 9.89 27.68 -6.85
N VAL A 13 9.16 28.00 -5.79
CA VAL A 13 7.81 27.46 -5.54
C VAL A 13 6.86 28.53 -5.01
N PRO A 14 5.54 28.42 -5.27
CA PRO A 14 4.55 29.30 -4.66
C PRO A 14 4.62 29.24 -3.13
N ARG A 15 4.31 30.37 -2.46
CA ARG A 15 4.34 30.47 -0.99
C ARG A 15 3.55 29.36 -0.27
N VAL A 16 2.45 28.89 -0.83
CA VAL A 16 1.65 27.79 -0.24
C VAL A 16 2.39 26.45 -0.28
N ILE A 17 3.17 26.19 -1.33
CA ILE A 17 3.99 24.98 -1.47
C ILE A 17 5.19 25.07 -0.52
N ASP A 18 5.79 26.25 -0.42
CA ASP A 18 6.89 26.50 0.53
C ASP A 18 6.44 26.37 1.99
N TRP A 19 5.29 26.94 2.34
CA TRP A 19 4.68 26.75 3.65
C TRP A 19 4.36 25.28 3.91
N SER A 20 3.77 24.58 2.93
CA SER A 20 3.37 23.18 3.09
C SER A 20 4.56 22.25 3.31
N ARG A 21 5.67 22.42 2.57
CA ARG A 21 6.85 21.55 2.77
C ARG A 21 7.56 21.78 4.10
N GLN A 22 7.46 22.97 4.68
CA GLN A 22 8.10 23.35 5.94
C GLN A 22 7.19 23.15 7.16
N SER A 23 5.88 23.12 6.96
CA SER A 23 4.90 23.04 8.05
C SER A 23 4.81 21.61 8.61
N PRO A 24 4.77 21.43 9.94
CA PRO A 24 4.46 20.13 10.56
C PRO A 24 3.10 19.57 10.15
N LEU A 25 2.17 20.44 9.74
CA LEU A 25 0.85 20.07 9.24
C LEU A 25 0.79 20.00 7.71
N GLY A 26 1.88 20.30 7.00
CA GLY A 26 1.90 20.26 5.55
C GLY A 26 2.36 18.91 4.98
N ALA A 27 2.81 18.92 3.73
CA ALA A 27 3.29 17.74 3.02
C ALA A 27 4.78 17.93 2.63
N PRO A 28 5.73 17.26 3.31
CA PRO A 28 7.16 17.56 3.18
C PRO A 28 7.71 17.34 1.76
N PHE A 29 7.11 16.41 0.99
CA PHE A 29 7.53 16.07 -0.38
C PHE A 29 6.66 16.72 -1.47
N ILE A 30 5.84 17.71 -1.13
CA ILE A 30 4.90 18.35 -2.06
C ILE A 30 5.60 19.04 -3.23
N THR A 31 6.80 19.61 -3.02
CA THR A 31 7.55 20.29 -4.07
C THR A 31 7.91 19.36 -5.22
N PHE A 32 8.36 18.14 -4.92
CA PHE A 32 8.70 17.15 -5.94
C PHE A 32 7.48 16.86 -6.81
N THR A 33 6.34 16.53 -6.19
CA THR A 33 5.12 16.24 -6.97
C THR A 33 4.61 17.46 -7.73
N TYR A 34 4.67 18.66 -7.14
CA TYR A 34 4.27 19.90 -7.83
C TYR A 34 5.08 20.13 -9.12
N LYS A 35 6.39 19.88 -9.10
CA LYS A 35 7.27 20.07 -10.27
C LYS A 35 7.28 18.88 -11.22
N ALA A 36 7.31 17.65 -10.69
CA ALA A 36 7.42 16.44 -11.49
C ALA A 36 6.11 16.08 -12.20
N LEU A 37 4.96 16.28 -11.56
CA LEU A 37 3.67 15.88 -12.13
C LEU A 37 3.37 16.51 -13.51
N PRO A 38 3.53 17.83 -13.74
CA PRO A 38 3.30 18.40 -15.06
C PRO A 38 4.29 17.87 -16.11
N VAL A 39 5.56 17.65 -15.74
CA VAL A 39 6.58 17.09 -16.64
C VAL A 39 6.27 15.64 -17.00
N ILE A 40 5.80 14.84 -16.04
CA ILE A 40 5.34 13.46 -16.27
C ILE A 40 4.10 13.46 -17.16
N ALA A 41 3.11 14.31 -16.88
CA ALA A 41 1.89 14.42 -17.68
C ALA A 41 2.20 14.83 -19.12
N GLU A 42 3.05 15.84 -19.31
CA GLU A 42 3.54 16.24 -20.63
C GLU A 42 4.29 15.11 -21.32
N SER A 43 5.15 14.38 -20.61
CA SER A 43 5.90 13.24 -21.17
C SER A 43 4.98 12.09 -21.59
N ILE A 44 3.88 11.84 -20.87
CA ILE A 44 2.87 10.84 -21.25
C ILE A 44 2.22 11.22 -22.59
N VAL A 45 1.94 12.50 -22.82
CA VAL A 45 1.29 12.98 -24.04
C VAL A 45 2.27 13.11 -25.22
N THR A 46 3.43 13.70 -24.97
CA THR A 46 4.43 14.01 -26.00
C THR A 46 5.33 12.84 -26.36
N ALA A 47 5.57 11.93 -25.41
CA ALA A 47 6.45 10.79 -25.57
C ALA A 47 5.86 9.50 -24.95
N PRO A 48 4.64 9.07 -25.36
CA PRO A 48 3.97 7.89 -24.79
C PRO A 48 4.80 6.61 -24.93
N TRP A 49 5.67 6.51 -25.93
CA TRP A 49 6.56 5.35 -26.10
C TRP A 49 7.60 5.22 -24.99
N ARG A 50 8.02 6.31 -24.33
CA ARG A 50 8.94 6.23 -23.17
C ARG A 50 8.26 5.54 -22.00
N MET A 51 7.01 5.91 -21.75
CA MET A 51 6.16 5.26 -20.73
C MET A 51 5.87 3.82 -21.12
N GLY A 52 5.42 3.58 -22.36
CA GLY A 52 5.21 2.25 -22.91
C GLY A 52 6.44 1.36 -22.80
N GLY A 53 7.64 1.91 -23.04
CA GLY A 53 8.91 1.22 -22.85
C GLY A 53 9.13 0.75 -21.42
N ILE A 54 8.97 1.63 -20.42
CA ILE A 54 9.09 1.23 -19.00
C ILE A 54 8.08 0.14 -18.65
N LEU A 55 6.81 0.32 -19.04
CA LEU A 55 5.76 -0.66 -18.75
C LEU A 55 6.06 -2.02 -19.40
N ALA A 56 6.51 -2.02 -20.66
CA ALA A 56 6.91 -3.22 -21.39
C ALA A 56 8.13 -3.89 -20.75
N THR A 57 9.11 -3.12 -20.28
CA THR A 57 10.28 -3.64 -19.55
C THR A 57 9.86 -4.32 -18.25
N LEU A 58 9.01 -3.69 -17.44
CA LEU A 58 8.52 -4.29 -16.18
C LEU A 58 7.73 -5.58 -16.44
N TYR A 59 6.87 -5.57 -17.46
CA TYR A 59 6.15 -6.76 -17.89
C TYR A 59 7.11 -7.88 -18.33
N TRP A 60 8.10 -7.53 -19.15
CA TRP A 60 9.11 -8.48 -19.64
C TRP A 60 9.96 -9.07 -18.51
N ILE A 61 10.40 -8.25 -17.55
CA ILE A 61 11.16 -8.72 -16.38
C ILE A 61 10.31 -9.69 -15.55
N ASN A 62 9.04 -9.36 -15.26
CA ASN A 62 8.15 -10.28 -14.54
C ASN A 62 7.96 -11.60 -15.27
N LYS A 63 7.73 -11.55 -16.59
CA LYS A 63 7.56 -12.76 -17.40
C LYS A 63 8.83 -13.62 -17.38
N LYS A 64 10.01 -13.01 -17.56
CA LYS A 64 11.29 -13.74 -17.50
C LYS A 64 11.58 -14.30 -16.11
N ALA A 65 11.21 -13.59 -15.05
CA ALA A 65 11.32 -14.11 -13.69
C ALA A 65 10.42 -15.33 -13.48
N ALA A 66 9.18 -15.29 -13.97
CA ALA A 66 8.26 -16.43 -13.93
C ALA A 66 8.81 -17.64 -14.71
N ASP A 67 9.34 -17.41 -15.92
CA ASP A 67 9.98 -18.45 -16.75
C ASP A 67 11.14 -19.11 -15.99
N GLN A 68 12.02 -18.32 -15.35
CA GLN A 68 13.16 -18.82 -14.55
C GLN A 68 12.72 -19.59 -13.31
N LEU A 69 11.55 -19.26 -12.74
CA LEU A 69 10.94 -19.98 -11.63
C LEU A 69 10.20 -21.26 -12.07
N GLY A 70 10.17 -21.56 -13.36
CA GLY A 70 9.42 -22.69 -13.94
C GLY A 70 7.90 -22.54 -13.81
N LEU A 71 7.40 -21.30 -13.75
CA LEU A 71 5.98 -21.01 -13.64
C LEU A 71 5.37 -20.84 -15.03
N SER A 72 4.32 -21.60 -15.34
CA SER A 72 3.48 -21.31 -16.51
C SER A 72 2.75 -19.98 -16.36
N GLU A 73 2.31 -19.39 -17.46
CA GLU A 73 1.53 -18.14 -17.45
C GLU A 73 0.30 -18.24 -16.54
N ARG A 74 -0.40 -19.38 -16.61
CA ARG A 74 -1.57 -19.67 -15.76
C ARG A 74 -1.21 -19.70 -14.28
N GLN A 75 -0.07 -20.30 -13.92
CA GLN A 75 0.40 -20.31 -12.53
C GLN A 75 0.80 -18.92 -12.07
N ARG A 76 1.42 -18.10 -12.92
CA ARG A 76 1.75 -16.70 -12.61
C ARG A 76 0.48 -15.90 -12.29
N GLU A 77 -0.54 -15.99 -13.16
CA GLU A 77 -1.83 -15.33 -12.96
C GLU A 77 -2.53 -15.80 -11.68
N GLU A 78 -2.48 -17.10 -11.35
CA GLU A 78 -3.03 -17.62 -10.10
C GLU A 78 -2.32 -17.04 -8.87
N ILE A 79 -0.99 -16.87 -8.93
CA ILE A 79 -0.22 -16.24 -7.85
C ILE A 79 -0.62 -14.76 -7.71
N GLU A 80 -0.69 -14.02 -8.81
CA GLU A 80 -1.08 -12.61 -8.83
C GLU A 80 -2.48 -12.38 -8.23
N LYS A 81 -3.44 -13.28 -8.52
CA LYS A 81 -4.81 -13.23 -7.97
C LYS A 81 -4.86 -13.38 -6.45
N VAL A 82 -3.91 -14.09 -5.86
CA VAL A 82 -3.91 -14.37 -4.42
C VAL A 82 -3.04 -13.40 -3.65
N LEU A 83 -2.21 -12.60 -4.31
CA LEU A 83 -1.38 -11.58 -3.67
C LEU A 83 -2.19 -10.72 -2.68
N PRO A 84 -1.55 -10.25 -1.59
CA PRO A 84 -2.16 -9.29 -0.68
C PRO A 84 -2.74 -8.09 -1.43
N GLU A 85 -3.85 -7.53 -0.98
CA GLU A 85 -4.52 -6.40 -1.65
C GLU A 85 -3.56 -5.22 -1.86
N ARG A 86 -2.71 -4.93 -0.87
CA ARG A 86 -1.68 -3.89 -0.97
C ARG A 86 -0.68 -4.12 -2.10
N MET A 87 -0.52 -5.35 -2.60
CA MET A 87 0.40 -5.71 -3.69
C MET A 87 -0.26 -5.74 -5.07
N LYS A 88 -1.59 -5.70 -5.11
CA LYS A 88 -2.37 -5.76 -6.35
C LYS A 88 -2.53 -4.39 -7.02
N GLY A 89 -2.77 -4.43 -8.32
CA GLY A 89 -2.97 -3.25 -9.14
C GLY A 89 -1.66 -2.52 -9.46
N GLY A 90 -1.82 -1.32 -10.01
CA GLY A 90 -0.76 -0.41 -10.42
C GLY A 90 -1.23 0.47 -11.57
N PHE A 91 -0.29 1.11 -12.26
CA PHE A 91 -0.61 2.08 -13.31
C PHE A 91 -0.67 1.40 -14.68
N ALA A 92 -1.72 1.69 -15.45
CA ALA A 92 -1.91 1.16 -16.81
C ALA A 92 -1.72 -0.38 -16.93
N GLY A 93 -2.18 -1.13 -15.91
CA GLY A 93 -2.08 -2.59 -15.89
C GLY A 93 -0.71 -3.15 -15.49
N THR A 94 0.29 -2.30 -15.18
CA THR A 94 1.58 -2.78 -14.68
C THR A 94 1.55 -3.05 -13.19
N PRO A 95 2.22 -4.11 -12.73
CA PRO A 95 2.28 -4.43 -11.32
C PRO A 95 3.23 -3.49 -10.60
N LYS A 96 2.81 -3.00 -9.44
CA LYS A 96 3.66 -2.21 -8.52
C LYS A 96 4.64 -3.07 -7.71
N PHE A 97 4.48 -4.40 -7.75
CA PHE A 97 5.43 -5.37 -7.18
C PHE A 97 5.99 -6.26 -8.28
N LEU A 98 7.32 -6.31 -8.40
CA LEU A 98 8.03 -7.07 -9.41
C LEU A 98 8.45 -8.43 -8.85
N MET A 99 8.06 -9.52 -9.52
CA MET A 99 8.53 -10.86 -9.19
C MET A 99 10.03 -10.98 -9.44
N LEU A 100 10.75 -11.55 -8.47
CA LEU A 100 12.18 -11.83 -8.59
C LEU A 100 12.41 -13.28 -9.06
N PRO A 101 13.47 -13.53 -9.84
CA PRO A 101 13.71 -14.82 -10.52
C PRO A 101 14.25 -15.93 -9.61
N PHE A 102 13.96 -15.89 -8.32
CA PHE A 102 14.47 -16.87 -7.37
C PHE A 102 13.49 -17.12 -6.23
N ARG A 103 13.60 -18.31 -5.65
CA ARG A 103 12.93 -18.66 -4.38
C ARG A 103 13.94 -18.54 -3.26
N ASP A 104 13.46 -18.22 -2.07
CA ASP A 104 14.30 -18.34 -0.88
C ASP A 104 14.39 -19.79 -0.40
N LYS A 105 15.15 -20.02 0.69
CA LYS A 105 15.33 -21.34 1.30
C LYS A 105 14.02 -22.00 1.78
N TYR A 106 12.92 -21.24 1.89
CA TYR A 106 11.60 -21.73 2.27
C TYR A 106 10.70 -21.98 1.05
N GLY A 107 11.24 -21.87 -0.17
CA GLY A 107 10.50 -22.06 -1.42
C GLY A 107 9.58 -20.89 -1.78
N GLN A 108 9.69 -19.75 -1.08
CA GLN A 108 8.82 -18.58 -1.25
C GLN A 108 9.31 -17.72 -2.41
N VAL A 109 8.37 -17.28 -3.25
CA VAL A 109 8.65 -16.37 -4.36
C VAL A 109 8.86 -14.97 -3.78
N GLN A 110 9.93 -14.29 -4.18
CA GLN A 110 10.22 -12.95 -3.69
C GLN A 110 9.65 -11.90 -4.64
N TYR A 111 9.08 -10.83 -4.08
CA TYR A 111 8.59 -9.68 -4.84
C TYR A 111 9.30 -8.41 -4.38
N LEU A 112 9.84 -7.65 -5.32
CA LEU A 112 10.40 -6.33 -5.09
C LEU A 112 9.29 -5.27 -5.15
N ASP A 113 9.16 -4.49 -4.09
CA ASP A 113 8.26 -3.34 -4.04
C ASP A 113 8.83 -2.20 -4.89
N LEU A 114 8.11 -1.84 -5.95
CA LEU A 114 8.47 -0.75 -6.85
C LEU A 114 7.73 0.55 -6.55
N THR A 115 6.85 0.61 -5.54
CA THR A 115 6.07 1.84 -5.27
C THR A 115 7.00 3.04 -5.11
N TYR A 116 8.10 2.91 -4.39
CA TYR A 116 9.04 4.02 -4.16
C TYR A 116 9.99 4.30 -5.33
N ILE A 117 9.98 3.46 -6.37
CA ILE A 117 10.87 3.56 -7.54
C ILE A 117 10.10 4.11 -8.74
N LEU A 118 8.83 3.73 -8.91
CA LEU A 118 8.03 4.17 -10.05
C LEU A 118 7.52 5.59 -9.85
N PRO A 119 7.61 6.46 -10.88
CA PRO A 119 7.22 7.86 -10.76
C PRO A 119 5.70 8.07 -10.54
N TRP A 120 4.91 7.00 -10.67
CA TRP A 120 3.47 6.95 -10.42
C TRP A 120 3.08 6.07 -9.22
N GLY A 121 4.04 5.60 -8.42
CA GLY A 121 3.78 4.71 -7.29
C GLY A 121 2.75 5.29 -6.32
N ASP A 122 2.91 6.55 -5.92
CA ASP A 122 1.96 7.27 -5.06
C ASP A 122 0.61 7.53 -5.75
N ILE A 123 0.61 7.79 -7.06
CA ILE A 123 -0.62 8.02 -7.85
C ILE A 123 -1.48 6.75 -7.90
N GLY A 124 -0.86 5.58 -7.98
CA GLY A 124 -1.52 4.27 -7.94
C GLY A 124 -1.84 3.75 -6.53
N GLU A 125 -1.26 4.33 -5.48
CA GLU A 125 -1.38 3.89 -4.09
C GLU A 125 -2.60 4.44 -3.33
N ALA A 126 -3.63 4.89 -4.04
CA ALA A 126 -4.91 5.30 -3.45
C ALA A 126 -5.73 4.13 -2.82
N GLY A 127 -5.08 3.10 -2.27
CA GLY A 127 -5.68 1.89 -1.70
C GLY A 127 -5.24 1.68 -0.25
N GLY A 128 -5.94 2.31 0.68
CA GLY A 128 -5.69 2.14 2.12
C GLY A 128 -6.45 3.18 2.91
N LEU A 129 -5.73 4.09 3.58
CA LEU A 129 -6.31 5.22 4.32
C LEU A 129 -6.87 6.32 3.38
N GLY A 130 -6.15 6.61 2.29
CA GLY A 130 -6.54 7.62 1.32
C GLY A 130 -7.90 7.33 0.69
N ARG A 131 -8.17 6.08 0.32
CA ARG A 131 -9.47 5.66 -0.24
C ARG A 131 -10.63 5.82 0.75
N ASP A 132 -10.45 5.33 1.98
CA ASP A 132 -11.48 5.35 3.03
C ASP A 132 -11.85 6.79 3.47
N ILE A 133 -10.88 7.72 3.44
CA ILE A 133 -11.09 9.15 3.75
C ILE A 133 -11.64 9.90 2.53
N VAL A 134 -11.09 9.67 1.33
CA VAL A 134 -11.49 10.33 0.08
C VAL A 134 -12.89 9.92 -0.38
N GLU A 135 -13.29 8.67 -0.18
CA GLU A 135 -14.66 8.22 -0.51
C GLU A 135 -15.72 8.93 0.35
N LYS A 136 -15.35 9.37 1.56
CA LYS A 136 -16.23 10.03 2.53
C LYS A 136 -16.29 11.56 2.38
N ILE A 137 -15.32 12.18 1.69
CA ILE A 137 -15.28 13.65 1.50
C ILE A 137 -15.65 13.98 0.04
N PRO A 138 -16.83 14.57 -0.22
CA PRO A 138 -17.21 15.04 -1.55
C PRO A 138 -16.18 16.05 -2.09
N GLY A 139 -15.71 15.85 -3.32
CA GLY A 139 -14.73 16.73 -3.98
C GLY A 139 -13.27 16.27 -3.93
N LEU A 140 -12.90 15.34 -3.03
CA LEU A 140 -11.53 14.83 -2.93
C LEU A 140 -11.23 13.62 -3.85
N ARG A 141 -12.24 13.08 -4.55
CA ARG A 141 -12.11 11.87 -5.38
C ARG A 141 -11.13 12.01 -6.54
N SER A 142 -11.04 13.19 -7.14
CA SER A 142 -10.11 13.49 -8.24
C SER A 142 -8.65 13.57 -7.79
N VAL A 143 -8.39 13.69 -6.48
CA VAL A 143 -7.04 13.80 -5.89
C VAL A 143 -6.68 12.61 -5.01
N ALA A 144 -7.39 11.48 -5.14
CA ALA A 144 -7.21 10.30 -4.29
C ALA A 144 -5.76 9.78 -4.24
N GLY A 145 -5.08 9.76 -5.39
CA GLY A 145 -3.65 9.38 -5.53
C GLY A 145 -2.66 10.48 -5.13
N LEU A 146 -3.13 11.64 -4.69
CA LEU A 146 -2.31 12.78 -4.24
C LEU A 146 -2.62 13.16 -2.79
N THR A 147 -3.33 12.32 -2.05
CA THR A 147 -3.72 12.58 -0.65
C THR A 147 -2.54 12.84 0.27
N ARG A 148 -1.39 12.17 0.04
CA ARG A 148 -0.12 12.44 0.75
C ARG A 148 0.43 13.85 0.48
N GLN A 149 -0.02 14.51 -0.58
CA GLN A 149 0.40 15.86 -0.97
C GLN A 149 -0.59 16.94 -0.59
N VAL A 150 -1.73 16.58 0.02
CA VAL A 150 -2.72 17.54 0.53
C VAL A 150 -2.26 18.00 1.92
N PRO A 151 -2.06 19.31 2.16
CA PRO A 151 -1.77 19.82 3.50
C PRO A 151 -2.83 19.35 4.51
N GLY A 152 -2.40 18.99 5.71
CA GLY A 152 -3.19 18.36 6.76
C GLY A 152 -3.24 16.84 6.61
N LEU A 153 -3.58 16.32 5.43
CA LEU A 153 -3.67 14.87 5.18
C LEU A 153 -2.31 14.22 4.89
N GLY A 154 -1.38 15.00 4.35
CA GLY A 154 0.00 14.61 4.04
C GLY A 154 0.96 14.65 5.21
N SER A 155 0.55 15.25 6.33
CA SER A 155 1.40 15.38 7.51
C SER A 155 1.65 14.00 8.16
N PRO A 156 2.91 13.62 8.38
CA PRO A 156 3.24 12.37 9.08
C PRO A 156 2.60 12.27 10.46
N LEU A 157 2.51 13.41 11.17
CA LEU A 157 1.87 13.48 12.49
C LEU A 157 0.37 13.19 12.40
N VAL A 158 -0.33 13.86 11.48
CA VAL A 158 -1.78 13.66 11.31
C VAL A 158 -2.08 12.24 10.84
N GLN A 159 -1.28 11.68 9.93
CA GLN A 159 -1.41 10.30 9.49
C GLN A 159 -1.24 9.33 10.66
N THR A 160 -0.17 9.48 11.44
CA THR A 160 0.10 8.61 12.59
C THR A 160 -1.05 8.64 13.60
N LEU A 161 -1.57 9.83 13.92
CA LEU A 161 -2.72 9.98 14.83
C LEU A 161 -4.00 9.37 14.25
N ALA A 162 -4.25 9.57 12.95
CA ALA A 162 -5.40 8.96 12.27
C ALA A 162 -5.30 7.43 12.24
N GLU A 163 -4.12 6.88 12.01
CA GLU A 163 -3.88 5.44 12.01
C GLU A 163 -4.08 4.81 13.39
N ILE A 164 -3.61 5.48 14.46
CA ILE A 164 -3.85 5.05 15.84
C ILE A 164 -5.35 5.11 16.15
N GLY A 165 -6.02 6.23 15.83
CA GLY A 165 -7.45 6.41 16.09
C GLY A 165 -8.34 5.44 15.31
N LEU A 166 -7.97 5.12 14.07
CA LEU A 166 -8.65 4.12 13.24
C LEU A 166 -8.17 2.68 13.52
N ASN A 167 -7.17 2.51 14.39
CA ASN A 167 -6.46 1.26 14.63
C ASN A 167 -6.13 0.55 13.32
N LYS A 168 -5.53 1.25 12.36
CA LYS A 168 -5.20 0.72 11.03
C LYS A 168 -3.99 1.47 10.47
N SER A 169 -2.89 0.75 10.25
CA SER A 169 -1.69 1.28 9.60
C SER A 169 -1.92 1.46 8.11
N SER A 170 -1.56 2.63 7.56
CA SER A 170 -1.67 2.90 6.12
C SER A 170 -0.64 2.10 5.31
N PHE A 171 0.52 1.81 5.90
CA PHE A 171 1.61 1.08 5.23
C PHE A 171 1.32 -0.43 5.12
N THR A 172 0.77 -1.02 6.17
CA THR A 172 0.51 -2.48 6.22
C THR A 172 -0.94 -2.85 5.93
N GLY A 173 -1.87 -1.88 6.01
CA GLY A 173 -3.30 -2.09 5.86
C GLY A 173 -3.95 -2.86 7.02
N ARG A 174 -3.22 -3.11 8.11
CA ARG A 174 -3.63 -3.96 9.24
C ARG A 174 -3.79 -3.18 10.53
N GLU A 175 -4.47 -3.80 11.48
CA GLU A 175 -4.64 -3.30 12.84
C GLU A 175 -3.29 -3.11 13.55
N ILE A 176 -3.16 -2.02 14.31
CA ILE A 176 -1.94 -1.71 15.09
C ILE A 176 -1.93 -2.53 16.38
N TYR A 177 -3.09 -2.65 17.03
CA TYR A 177 -3.32 -3.47 18.21
C TYR A 177 -4.65 -4.22 18.07
N HIS A 178 -4.86 -5.25 18.90
CA HIS A 178 -6.13 -5.95 18.90
C HIS A 178 -7.02 -5.47 20.07
N PRO A 179 -8.33 -5.25 19.86
CA PRO A 179 -9.21 -4.71 20.91
C PRO A 179 -9.36 -5.59 22.16
N TRP A 180 -9.07 -6.89 22.06
CA TRP A 180 -9.18 -7.85 23.15
C TRP A 180 -7.89 -8.01 23.97
N GLU A 181 -6.81 -7.33 23.59
CA GLU A 181 -5.55 -7.34 24.32
C GLU A 181 -5.63 -6.51 25.60
N SER A 182 -4.74 -6.79 26.55
CA SER A 182 -4.66 -6.01 27.78
C SER A 182 -4.27 -4.55 27.49
N LYS A 183 -4.68 -3.62 28.38
CA LYS A 183 -4.32 -2.20 28.23
C LYS A 183 -2.80 -1.99 28.17
N ALA A 184 -2.03 -2.80 28.90
CA ALA A 184 -0.58 -2.75 28.88
C ALA A 184 0.00 -3.15 27.51
N GLU A 185 -0.52 -4.21 26.88
CA GLU A 185 -0.11 -4.64 25.55
C GLU A 185 -0.46 -3.62 24.47
N ILE A 186 -1.68 -3.06 24.52
CA ILE A 186 -2.13 -2.01 23.61
C ILE A 186 -1.20 -0.79 23.73
N SER A 187 -0.93 -0.33 24.95
CA SER A 187 -0.02 0.80 25.20
C SER A 187 1.38 0.54 24.67
N LYS A 188 1.90 -0.68 24.87
CA LYS A 188 3.21 -1.09 24.34
C LYS A 188 3.24 -1.07 22.81
N LYS A 189 2.18 -1.56 22.15
CA LYS A 189 2.08 -1.56 20.68
C LYS A 189 1.96 -0.17 20.10
N ILE A 190 1.17 0.70 20.71
CA ILE A 190 1.08 2.12 20.31
C ILE A 190 2.43 2.81 20.50
N SER A 191 3.09 2.61 21.65
CA SER A 191 4.41 3.19 21.92
C SER A 191 5.46 2.70 20.92
N LEU A 192 5.47 1.40 20.63
CA LEU A 192 6.34 0.81 19.61
C LEU A 192 6.01 1.35 18.21
N TYR A 193 4.73 1.57 17.91
CA TYR A 193 4.30 2.15 16.64
C TYR A 193 4.83 3.57 16.48
N LEU A 194 4.66 4.41 17.50
CA LEU A 194 5.19 5.78 17.52
C LEU A 194 6.71 5.80 17.41
N TRP A 195 7.39 4.94 18.18
CA TRP A 195 8.84 4.78 18.11
C TRP A 195 9.29 4.42 16.68
N ARG A 196 8.57 3.53 15.99
CA ARG A 196 8.89 3.15 14.61
C ARG A 196 8.69 4.25 13.58
N GLN A 197 7.92 5.29 13.87
CA GLN A 197 7.76 6.43 12.96
C GLN A 197 8.96 7.38 13.01
N ASP A 198 9.63 7.46 14.16
CA ASP A 198 10.72 8.42 14.39
C ASP A 198 12.10 7.74 14.36
N ALA A 199 12.19 6.52 14.89
CA ALA A 199 13.45 5.83 15.05
C ALA A 199 14.01 5.34 13.70
N PRO A 200 15.34 5.33 13.53
CA PRO A 200 15.99 4.70 12.39
C PRO A 200 15.53 3.24 12.22
N SER A 201 15.40 2.79 10.97
CA SER A 201 14.91 1.43 10.66
C SER A 201 15.69 0.31 11.35
N LEU A 202 16.99 0.51 11.63
CA LEU A 202 17.87 -0.45 12.30
C LEU A 202 17.99 -0.24 13.82
N ALA A 203 17.32 0.76 14.39
CA ALA A 203 17.27 0.96 15.84
C ALA A 203 16.50 -0.19 16.52
N PRO A 204 16.71 -0.46 17.83
CA PRO A 204 15.98 -1.50 18.55
C PRO A 204 14.46 -1.33 18.40
N GLY A 205 13.76 -2.37 17.91
CA GLY A 205 12.32 -2.32 17.66
C GLY A 205 11.91 -1.67 16.33
N GLY A 206 12.86 -1.12 15.56
CA GLY A 206 12.64 -0.60 14.20
C GLY A 206 12.28 -1.69 13.20
N TYR A 207 11.73 -1.30 12.04
CA TYR A 207 11.25 -2.26 11.04
C TYR A 207 12.35 -3.15 10.43
N GLY A 208 13.53 -2.58 10.16
CA GLY A 208 14.68 -3.29 9.62
C GLY A 208 15.35 -4.19 10.67
N GLU A 209 15.56 -3.69 11.88
CA GLU A 209 16.07 -4.50 13.01
C GLU A 209 15.15 -5.69 13.28
N THR A 210 13.84 -5.44 13.42
CA THR A 210 12.87 -6.51 13.69
C THR A 210 12.86 -7.54 12.56
N ARG A 211 12.99 -7.11 11.30
CA ARG A 211 13.05 -8.02 10.15
C ARG A 211 14.32 -8.87 10.16
N LEU A 212 15.47 -8.27 10.43
CA LEU A 212 16.74 -9.00 10.55
C LEU A 212 16.71 -9.98 11.73
N ARG A 213 16.28 -9.53 12.90
CA ARG A 213 16.13 -10.36 14.09
C ARG A 213 15.24 -11.57 13.80
N LYS A 214 14.07 -11.35 13.20
CA LYS A 214 13.16 -12.44 12.81
C LYS A 214 13.75 -13.40 11.77
N ALA A 215 14.53 -12.89 10.82
CA ALA A 215 15.22 -13.74 9.84
C ALA A 215 16.33 -14.59 10.49
N ILE A 216 17.01 -14.06 11.52
CA ILE A 216 18.02 -14.78 12.31
C ILE A 216 17.35 -15.83 13.21
N THR A 217 16.32 -15.43 13.97
CA THR A 217 15.60 -16.33 14.90
C THR A 217 14.63 -17.27 14.20
N GLN A 218 14.45 -17.12 12.88
CA GLN A 218 13.50 -17.88 12.06
C GLN A 218 12.05 -17.72 12.54
N GLU A 219 11.75 -16.63 13.24
CA GLU A 219 10.40 -16.28 13.64
C GLU A 219 9.59 -15.82 12.41
N PRO A 220 8.36 -16.32 12.24
CA PRO A 220 7.48 -15.77 11.23
C PRO A 220 7.15 -14.30 11.52
N ASP A 221 6.93 -13.55 10.45
CA ASP A 221 6.30 -12.24 10.54
C ASP A 221 4.82 -12.36 10.97
N TYR A 222 4.16 -11.22 11.11
CA TYR A 222 2.73 -11.16 11.47
C TYR A 222 1.80 -11.75 10.39
N MET A 223 2.32 -12.11 9.22
CA MET A 223 1.61 -12.83 8.17
C MET A 223 2.01 -14.32 8.13
N GLY A 224 2.76 -14.82 9.11
CA GLY A 224 3.23 -16.20 9.12
C GLY A 224 4.38 -16.47 8.16
N ARG A 225 5.04 -15.44 7.61
CA ARG A 225 6.09 -15.58 6.59
C ARG A 225 7.46 -15.46 7.23
N THR A 226 8.34 -16.39 6.90
CA THR A 226 9.74 -16.38 7.33
C THR A 226 10.61 -15.82 6.23
N SER A 227 11.22 -14.65 6.46
CA SER A 227 12.20 -14.11 5.51
C SER A 227 13.55 -14.82 5.67
N SER A 228 14.20 -15.15 4.56
CA SER A 228 15.60 -15.59 4.61
C SER A 228 16.53 -14.45 5.03
N LEU A 229 17.69 -14.79 5.62
CA LEU A 229 18.67 -13.78 6.02
C LEU A 229 19.16 -12.92 4.85
N PRO A 230 19.50 -13.47 3.66
CA PRO A 230 19.89 -12.64 2.51
C PRO A 230 18.81 -11.66 2.07
N THR A 231 17.54 -12.09 2.01
CA THR A 231 16.43 -11.22 1.61
C THR A 231 16.12 -10.16 2.67
N ALA A 232 16.22 -10.52 3.95
CA ALA A 232 16.08 -9.57 5.06
C ALA A 232 17.21 -8.53 5.08
N ALA A 233 18.45 -8.93 4.82
CA ALA A 233 19.61 -8.04 4.73
C ALA A 233 19.48 -7.09 3.52
N ALA A 234 19.16 -7.60 2.34
CA ALA A 234 18.92 -6.78 1.16
C ALA A 234 17.83 -5.73 1.41
N SER A 235 16.75 -6.11 2.09
CA SER A 235 15.65 -5.20 2.37
C SER A 235 15.92 -4.17 3.47
N SER A 236 16.72 -4.53 4.47
CA SER A 236 16.96 -3.70 5.66
C SER A 236 18.19 -2.81 5.50
N LEU A 237 19.20 -3.27 4.75
CA LEU A 237 20.49 -2.59 4.56
C LEU A 237 20.59 -1.89 3.20
N LEU A 238 20.17 -2.55 2.12
CA LEU A 238 20.31 -2.02 0.75
C LEU A 238 19.06 -1.29 0.26
N GLY A 239 18.00 -1.24 1.07
CA GLY A 239 16.72 -0.64 0.68
C GLY A 239 15.92 -1.44 -0.35
N LEU A 240 16.38 -2.64 -0.74
CA LEU A 240 15.69 -3.50 -1.71
C LEU A 240 14.49 -4.19 -1.04
N LYS A 241 13.36 -3.49 -0.98
CA LYS A 241 12.15 -3.92 -0.26
C LYS A 241 11.53 -5.17 -0.87
N THR A 242 12.02 -6.33 -0.44
CA THR A 242 11.49 -7.63 -0.84
C THR A 242 10.38 -8.08 0.10
N THR A 243 9.36 -8.71 -0.49
CA THR A 243 8.26 -9.36 0.20
C THR A 243 8.25 -10.84 -0.22
N PRO A 244 8.49 -11.78 0.71
CA PRO A 244 8.31 -13.18 0.41
C PRO A 244 6.82 -13.52 0.30
N ILE A 245 6.47 -14.39 -0.65
CA ILE A 245 5.12 -14.90 -0.87
C ILE A 245 5.15 -16.41 -1.08
N ASP A 246 4.40 -17.13 -0.25
CA ASP A 246 4.00 -18.50 -0.53
C ASP A 246 2.58 -18.50 -1.11
N PRO A 247 2.39 -18.86 -2.40
CA PRO A 247 1.07 -18.86 -3.02
C PRO A 247 0.04 -19.81 -2.38
N ARG A 248 0.50 -20.90 -1.74
CA ARG A 248 -0.40 -21.88 -1.09
C ARG A 248 -0.97 -21.29 0.19
N VAL A 249 -0.10 -20.76 1.04
CA VAL A 249 -0.51 -20.10 2.29
C VAL A 249 -1.32 -18.84 1.98
N GLN A 250 -0.90 -18.09 0.98
CA GLN A 250 -1.56 -16.86 0.59
C GLN A 250 -2.99 -17.09 0.05
N ARG A 251 -3.26 -18.22 -0.61
CA ARG A 251 -4.63 -18.64 -0.98
C ARG A 251 -5.54 -18.78 0.25
N ILE A 252 -5.03 -19.41 1.31
CA ILE A 252 -5.77 -19.60 2.56
C ILE A 252 -6.08 -18.25 3.20
N TYR A 253 -5.09 -17.37 3.30
CA TYR A 253 -5.30 -16.03 3.84
C TYR A 253 -6.30 -15.22 3.02
N ARG A 254 -6.23 -15.30 1.69
CA ARG A 254 -7.18 -14.58 0.83
C ARG A 254 -8.60 -15.12 1.01
N HIS A 255 -8.77 -16.43 1.14
CA HIS A 255 -10.07 -17.00 1.44
C HIS A 255 -10.59 -16.51 2.81
N ALA A 256 -9.76 -16.51 3.84
CA ALA A 256 -10.12 -16.03 5.17
C ALA A 256 -10.48 -14.53 5.18
N GLU A 257 -9.71 -13.70 4.46
CA GLU A 257 -9.96 -12.27 4.27
C GLU A 257 -11.31 -12.03 3.61
N LYS A 258 -11.61 -12.73 2.51
CA LYS A 258 -12.93 -12.65 1.84
C LYS A 258 -14.07 -13.02 2.78
N GLN A 259 -13.92 -14.08 3.57
CA GLN A 259 -14.95 -14.48 4.52
C GLN A 259 -15.14 -13.42 5.62
N ARG A 260 -14.06 -12.75 6.05
CA ARG A 260 -14.15 -11.62 6.99
C ARG A 260 -14.89 -10.45 6.36
N GLU A 261 -14.54 -10.05 5.14
CA GLU A 261 -15.23 -8.97 4.41
C GLU A 261 -16.73 -9.26 4.23
N ILE A 262 -17.09 -10.49 3.88
CA ILE A 262 -18.48 -10.93 3.76
C ILE A 262 -19.22 -10.75 5.10
N ARG A 263 -18.62 -11.19 6.21
CA ARG A 263 -19.21 -11.00 7.55
C ARG A 263 -19.32 -9.53 7.95
N ASP A 264 -18.32 -8.72 7.62
CA ASP A 264 -18.34 -7.29 7.89
C ASP A 264 -19.47 -6.59 7.13
N ILE A 265 -19.70 -6.96 5.87
CA ILE A 265 -20.84 -6.48 5.07
C ILE A 265 -22.18 -6.92 5.69
N GLU A 266 -22.30 -8.16 6.15
CA GLU A 266 -23.51 -8.64 6.84
C GLU A 266 -23.80 -7.85 8.11
N MET A 267 -22.77 -7.56 8.91
CA MET A 267 -22.89 -6.70 10.08
C MET A 267 -23.32 -5.27 9.70
N GLN A 268 -22.77 -4.71 8.62
CA GLN A 268 -23.17 -3.39 8.12
C GLN A 268 -24.63 -3.39 7.66
N ILE A 269 -25.09 -4.41 6.94
CA ILE A 269 -26.51 -4.57 6.59
C ILE A 269 -27.38 -4.58 7.86
N GLY A 270 -26.96 -5.32 8.90
CA GLY A 270 -27.63 -5.33 10.19
C GLY A 270 -27.66 -3.96 10.89
N ARG A 271 -26.60 -3.16 10.77
CA ARG A 271 -26.55 -1.77 11.28
C ARG A 271 -27.49 -0.85 10.50
N VAL A 272 -27.49 -0.92 9.17
CA VAL A 272 -28.37 -0.10 8.30
C VAL A 272 -29.85 -0.41 8.58
N ARG A 273 -30.20 -1.69 8.77
CA ARG A 273 -31.57 -2.10 9.14
C ARG A 273 -32.03 -1.47 10.46
N ARG A 274 -31.15 -1.45 11.46
CA ARG A 274 -31.42 -0.91 12.81
C ARG A 274 -31.32 0.61 12.91
N ASN A 275 -30.71 1.28 11.93
CA ASN A 275 -30.52 2.73 11.96
C ASN A 275 -31.88 3.45 11.88
N ARG A 276 -32.26 4.19 12.93
CA ARG A 276 -33.55 4.92 12.97
C ARG A 276 -33.54 6.23 12.16
N GLY A 277 -32.36 6.76 11.81
CA GLY A 277 -32.22 8.02 11.07
C GLY A 277 -32.32 7.91 9.55
N LEU A 278 -32.27 6.71 8.98
CA LEU A 278 -32.39 6.49 7.52
C LEU A 278 -33.84 6.22 7.11
N LYS A 279 -34.31 6.88 6.03
CA LYS A 279 -35.67 6.66 5.48
C LYS A 279 -35.74 5.33 4.71
N GLY A 280 -36.93 4.72 4.64
CA GLY A 280 -37.15 3.41 4.01
C GLY A 280 -36.53 3.23 2.61
N PRO A 281 -36.72 4.20 1.67
CA PRO A 281 -36.12 4.13 0.34
C PRO A 281 -34.58 4.17 0.35
N GLU A 282 -33.98 4.96 1.24
CA GLU A 282 -32.52 5.08 1.39
C GLU A 282 -31.93 3.81 2.00
N LYS A 283 -32.58 3.26 3.03
CA LYS A 283 -32.20 1.95 3.60
C LYS A 283 -32.20 0.85 2.54
N ALA A 284 -33.24 0.80 1.71
CA ALA A 284 -33.35 -0.20 0.67
C ALA A 284 -32.25 -0.05 -0.39
N ARG A 285 -31.89 1.18 -0.77
CA ARG A 285 -30.77 1.46 -1.67
C ARG A 285 -29.44 0.98 -1.08
N GLU A 286 -29.16 1.32 0.18
CA GLU A 286 -27.89 0.97 0.82
C GLU A 286 -27.76 -0.54 1.05
N ILE A 287 -28.84 -1.22 1.45
CA ILE A 287 -28.83 -2.69 1.58
C ILE A 287 -28.61 -3.36 0.22
N ARG A 288 -29.22 -2.84 -0.86
CA ARG A 288 -28.97 -3.38 -2.22
C ARG A 288 -27.51 -3.19 -2.64
N ARG A 289 -26.92 -2.03 -2.36
CA ARG A 289 -25.50 -1.75 -2.60
C ARG A 289 -24.61 -2.76 -1.85
N LEU A 290 -24.83 -2.94 -0.55
CA LEU A 290 -24.06 -3.88 0.28
C LEU A 290 -24.19 -5.33 -0.19
N ARG A 291 -25.40 -5.77 -0.59
CA ARG A 291 -25.61 -7.10 -1.18
C ARG A 291 -24.91 -7.28 -2.52
N ARG A 292 -24.85 -6.23 -3.35
CA ARG A 292 -24.10 -6.27 -4.61
C ARG A 292 -22.60 -6.47 -4.34
N LEU A 293 -22.04 -5.71 -3.41
CA LEU A 293 -20.63 -5.86 -2.98
C LEU A 293 -20.36 -7.28 -2.45
N GLN A 294 -21.26 -7.84 -1.65
CA GLN A 294 -21.15 -9.22 -1.16
C GLN A 294 -21.11 -10.24 -2.32
N LEU A 295 -21.97 -10.08 -3.34
CA LEU A 295 -22.00 -10.94 -4.51
C LEU A 295 -20.72 -10.80 -5.36
N GLU A 296 -20.20 -9.59 -5.51
CA GLU A 296 -18.94 -9.33 -6.22
C GLU A 296 -17.76 -10.02 -5.53
N ILE A 297 -17.65 -9.93 -4.20
CA ILE A 297 -16.59 -10.61 -3.43
C ILE A 297 -16.69 -12.14 -3.57
N ARG A 298 -17.90 -12.68 -3.58
CA ARG A 298 -18.15 -14.12 -3.78
C ARG A 298 -17.82 -14.59 -5.20
N ARG A 299 -18.06 -13.76 -6.22
CA ARG A 299 -17.81 -14.08 -7.64
C ARG A 299 -16.38 -13.84 -8.10
N GLY A 300 -15.68 -12.86 -7.52
CA GLY A 300 -14.29 -12.53 -7.85
C GLY A 300 -13.27 -13.50 -7.22
N GLY A 301 -13.59 -14.79 -7.13
CA GLY A 301 -12.77 -15.86 -6.56
C GLY A 301 -12.36 -16.89 -7.58
#